data_AF-A0A3D1PKN6-F1
#
_entry.id   AF-A0A3D1PKN6-F1
#
_cell.length_a   1.000
_cell.length_b   1.000
_cell.length_c   1.000
_cell.angle_alpha   90.00
_cell.angle_beta   90.00
_cell.angle_gamma   90.00
#
_symmetry.space_group_name_H-M   'P 1'
#
loop_
_entity.id
_entity.type
_entity.pdbx_description
1 polymer ?
#
loop_
_entity_poly.entity_id
_entity_poly.type
_entity_poly.pdbx_seq_one_letter_code
_entity_poly.pdbx_strand_id
1 'polypeptide(L)'
;MIKIEGNIIYNFEDFRALVSNKAKEGAYYLLYDDLYFEQIDKNTMITREVFTVAGRYTKSFNIIKYVDFKLKDNHTTKELAEFVELLRKHTKILLTIYNPKKKDCFLLFISSRDDSQIEKQIRNLLEMEK
;
A
#
# COMPACT_ATOMS: atom_id res chain seq x y z
N MET A 1 -11.93 -14.58 -10.15
CA MET A 1 -11.55 -13.32 -10.80
C MET A 1 -10.72 -12.51 -9.80
N ILE A 2 -9.45 -12.27 -10.09
CA ILE A 2 -8.57 -11.44 -9.25
C ILE A 2 -9.08 -9.99 -9.36
N LYS A 3 -9.49 -9.40 -8.23
CA LYS A 3 -10.00 -8.02 -8.19
C LYS A 3 -8.88 -7.09 -7.74
N ILE A 4 -8.41 -6.27 -8.67
CA ILE A 4 -7.40 -5.24 -8.47
C ILE A 4 -8.10 -3.92 -8.82
N GLU A 5 -8.26 -3.03 -7.84
CA GLU A 5 -8.84 -1.70 -8.05
C GLU A 5 -7.74 -0.65 -7.89
N GLY A 6 -7.52 0.19 -8.89
CA GLY A 6 -6.54 1.27 -8.80
C GLY A 6 -7.10 2.60 -9.28
N ASN A 7 -6.69 3.69 -8.63
CA ASN A 7 -7.12 5.04 -8.99
C ASN A 7 -6.03 6.08 -8.67
N ILE A 8 -6.15 7.26 -9.27
CA ILE A 8 -5.25 8.40 -9.08
C ILE A 8 -5.76 9.25 -7.91
N ILE A 9 -4.85 9.76 -7.10
CA ILE A 9 -5.15 10.69 -6.00
C ILE A 9 -4.80 12.11 -6.45
N TYR A 10 -5.82 12.95 -6.60
CA TYR A 10 -5.67 14.29 -7.17
C TYR A 10 -5.45 15.39 -6.13
N ASN A 11 -5.85 15.17 -4.88
CA ASN A 11 -5.68 16.15 -3.80
C ASN A 11 -5.40 15.46 -2.44
N PHE A 12 -4.98 16.27 -1.47
CA PHE A 12 -4.57 15.81 -0.14
C PHE A 12 -5.75 15.37 0.75
N GLU A 13 -6.96 15.89 0.51
CA GLU A 13 -8.15 15.52 1.29
C GLU A 13 -8.62 14.11 0.95
N ASP A 14 -8.70 13.79 -0.34
CA ASP A 14 -9.00 12.45 -0.84
C ASP A 14 -7.96 11.44 -0.35
N PHE A 15 -6.69 11.85 -0.36
CA PHE A 15 -5.62 11.04 0.21
C PHE A 15 -5.87 10.70 1.68
N ARG A 16 -6.16 11.73 2.49
CA ARG A 16 -6.40 11.60 3.92
C ARG A 16 -7.62 10.74 4.20
N ALA A 17 -8.70 10.92 3.46
CA ALA A 17 -9.92 10.13 3.58
C ALA A 17 -9.66 8.65 3.26
N LEU A 18 -8.94 8.37 2.16
CA LEU A 18 -8.60 7.03 1.73
C LEU A 18 -7.74 6.29 2.77
N VAL A 19 -6.64 6.90 3.20
CA VAL A 19 -5.75 6.27 4.20
C VAL A 19 -6.51 6.03 5.51
N SER A 20 -7.29 7.00 5.98
CA SER A 20 -8.07 6.86 7.22
C SER A 20 -9.17 5.79 7.13
N ASN A 21 -9.64 5.49 5.92
CA ASN A 21 -10.59 4.40 5.68
C ASN A 21 -9.91 3.02 5.75
N LYS A 22 -8.68 2.90 5.25
CA LYS A 22 -7.92 1.63 5.24
C LYS A 22 -7.22 1.34 6.56
N ALA A 23 -6.70 2.37 7.20
CA ALA A 23 -5.99 2.31 8.47
C ALA A 23 -6.95 2.13 9.65
N LYS A 24 -7.32 0.86 9.94
CA LYS A 24 -8.19 0.50 11.06
C LYS A 24 -7.42 -0.31 12.10
N GLU A 25 -7.91 -0.27 13.35
CA GLU A 25 -7.33 -1.04 14.45
C GLU A 25 -7.17 -2.52 14.09
N GLY A 26 -5.97 -3.06 14.38
CA GLY A 26 -5.59 -4.43 14.07
C GLY A 26 -5.16 -4.68 12.62
N ALA A 27 -5.15 -3.67 11.76
CA ALA A 27 -4.38 -3.70 10.52
C ALA A 27 -2.91 -3.35 10.80
N TYR A 28 -2.07 -3.55 9.80
CA TYR A 28 -0.64 -3.30 9.84
C TYR A 28 -0.28 -2.32 8.73
N TYR A 29 0.69 -1.45 8.96
CA TYR A 29 1.19 -0.53 7.95
C TYR A 29 2.71 -0.63 7.79
N LEU A 30 3.20 -0.31 6.60
CA LEU A 30 4.61 -0.20 6.28
C LEU A 30 4.82 1.10 5.51
N LEU A 31 5.61 2.03 6.04
CA LEU A 31 5.92 3.28 5.34
C LEU A 31 7.10 3.10 4.40
N TYR A 32 7.23 4.07 3.48
CA TYR A 32 8.40 4.21 2.63
C TYR A 32 9.72 4.14 3.45
N ASP A 33 10.68 3.35 2.96
CA ASP A 33 11.99 3.06 3.57
C ASP A 33 11.98 2.31 4.92
N ASP A 34 10.80 1.97 5.47
CA ASP A 34 10.72 1.10 6.65
C ASP A 34 11.02 -0.36 6.29
N LEU A 35 11.55 -1.09 7.28
CA LEU A 35 11.93 -2.51 7.16
C LEU A 35 10.84 -3.48 7.64
N TYR A 36 9.96 -3.03 8.54
CA TYR A 36 8.99 -3.89 9.21
C TYR A 36 7.62 -3.23 9.28
N PHE A 37 6.57 -4.04 9.18
CA PHE A 37 5.22 -3.57 9.41
C PHE A 37 5.00 -3.27 10.90
N GLU A 38 4.31 -2.17 11.17
CA GLU A 38 3.84 -1.81 12.49
C GLU A 38 2.33 -2.06 12.60
N GLN A 39 1.89 -2.50 13.78
CA GLN A 39 0.47 -2.72 14.02
C GLN A 39 -0.23 -1.40 14.36
N ILE A 40 -1.39 -1.19 13.76
CA ILE A 40 -2.26 -0.05 14.07
C ILE A 40 -3.02 -0.36 15.35
N ASP A 41 -2.64 0.32 16.42
CA ASP A 41 -3.44 0.37 17.65
C ASP A 41 -4.45 1.53 17.64
N LYS A 42 -5.32 1.54 18.64
CA LYS A 42 -6.35 2.58 18.87
C LYS A 42 -5.81 4.00 19.06
N ASN A 43 -4.53 4.17 19.36
CA ASN A 43 -3.87 5.46 19.57
C ASN A 43 -2.94 5.85 18.40
N THR A 44 -2.66 4.93 17.47
CA THR A 44 -1.69 5.12 16.38
C THR A 44 -2.27 6.06 15.34
N MET A 45 -1.72 7.26 15.25
CA MET A 45 -2.16 8.29 14.31
C MET A 45 -1.31 8.28 13.04
N ILE A 46 -1.30 7.15 12.33
CA ILE A 46 -0.47 6.82 11.14
C ILE A 46 -0.51 7.94 10.08
N THR A 47 -1.65 8.62 10.03
CA THR A 47 -1.92 9.74 9.14
C THR A 47 -0.82 10.80 9.13
N ARG A 48 -0.23 11.22 10.26
CA ARG A 48 0.76 12.32 10.27
C ARG A 48 2.06 11.96 9.55
N GLU A 49 2.57 10.75 9.78
CA GLU A 49 3.82 10.27 9.18
C GLU A 49 3.62 9.97 7.70
N VAL A 50 2.52 9.29 7.36
CA VAL A 50 2.08 9.08 5.98
C VAL A 50 1.94 10.39 5.21
N PHE A 51 1.31 11.41 5.81
CA PHE A 51 1.17 12.72 5.18
C PHE A 51 2.49 13.45 5.03
N THR A 52 3.41 13.25 5.96
CA THR A 52 4.76 13.83 5.87
C THR A 52 5.52 13.18 4.71
N VAL A 53 5.48 11.85 4.59
CA VAL A 53 6.10 11.10 3.49
C VAL A 53 5.46 11.50 2.16
N ALA A 54 4.14 11.37 2.02
CA ALA A 54 3.44 11.74 0.79
C ALA A 54 3.65 13.21 0.43
N GLY A 55 3.63 14.13 1.39
CA GLY A 55 3.87 15.56 1.21
C GLY A 55 5.26 15.89 0.65
N ARG A 56 6.27 15.04 0.88
CA ARG A 56 7.59 15.18 0.22
C ARG A 56 7.52 14.85 -1.26
N TYR A 57 6.64 13.94 -1.67
CA TYR A 57 6.54 13.42 -3.03
C TYR A 57 5.42 14.06 -3.87
N THR A 58 4.40 14.65 -3.26
CA THR A 58 3.32 15.40 -3.94
C THR A 58 3.78 16.77 -4.48
N LYS A 59 4.89 17.32 -3.98
CA LYS A 59 5.42 18.64 -4.41
C LYS A 59 6.11 18.62 -5.76
N SER A 60 6.45 17.45 -6.27
CA SER A 60 6.99 17.23 -7.63
C SER A 60 5.86 16.69 -8.50
N PHE A 61 5.95 16.82 -9.84
CA PHE A 61 4.96 16.42 -10.87
C PHE A 61 4.56 14.91 -10.90
N ASN A 62 4.63 14.23 -9.77
CA ASN A 62 4.39 12.82 -9.56
C ASN A 62 2.89 12.56 -9.42
N ILE A 63 2.37 11.64 -10.23
CA ILE A 63 1.00 11.13 -10.08
C ILE A 63 1.03 10.07 -8.97
N ILE A 64 0.27 10.26 -7.90
CA ILE A 64 0.12 9.23 -6.86
C ILE A 64 -1.05 8.32 -7.27
N LYS A 65 -0.80 7.02 -7.24
CA LYS A 65 -1.81 5.99 -7.47
C LYS A 65 -1.90 5.08 -6.25
N TYR A 66 -3.03 4.41 -6.14
CA TYR A 66 -3.16 3.28 -5.23
C TYR A 66 -3.66 2.06 -5.96
N VAL A 67 -3.46 0.91 -5.30
CA VAL A 67 -4.06 -0.35 -5.69
C VAL A 67 -4.56 -1.10 -4.46
N ASP A 68 -5.79 -1.57 -4.53
CA ASP A 68 -6.44 -2.45 -3.57
C ASP A 68 -6.58 -3.85 -4.16
N PHE A 69 -6.20 -4.86 -3.38
CA PHE A 69 -6.38 -6.25 -3.76
C PHE A 69 -6.60 -7.12 -2.52
N LYS A 70 -7.20 -8.30 -2.76
CA LYS A 70 -7.53 -9.26 -1.71
C LYS A 70 -6.67 -10.50 -1.84
N LEU A 71 -5.94 -10.82 -0.78
CA LEU A 71 -5.16 -12.04 -0.65
C LEU A 71 -6.11 -13.23 -0.45
N LYS A 72 -5.78 -14.37 -1.05
CA LYS A 72 -6.52 -15.62 -0.85
C LYS A 72 -6.08 -16.30 0.44
N ASP A 73 -4.78 -16.26 0.74
CA ASP A 73 -4.17 -16.91 1.89
C ASP A 73 -3.93 -15.95 3.06
N ASN A 74 -3.60 -16.51 4.21
CA ASN A 74 -3.07 -15.73 5.33
C ASN A 74 -1.58 -15.50 5.08
N HIS A 75 -1.17 -14.24 4.99
CA HIS A 75 0.24 -13.88 4.88
C HIS A 75 0.72 -13.27 6.18
N THR A 76 1.95 -13.59 6.54
CA THR A 76 2.66 -12.89 7.60
C THR A 76 3.07 -11.50 7.12
N THR A 77 3.25 -10.57 8.05
CA THR A 77 3.81 -9.26 7.74
C THR A 77 5.21 -9.32 7.15
N LYS A 78 5.98 -10.38 7.46
CA LYS A 78 7.30 -10.62 6.89
C LYS A 78 7.23 -10.94 5.40
N GLU A 79 6.37 -11.88 5.00
CA GLU A 79 6.16 -12.24 3.59
C GLU A 79 5.69 -11.02 2.78
N LEU A 80 4.77 -10.23 3.34
CA LEU A 80 4.31 -9.01 2.70
C LEU A 80 5.40 -7.93 2.62
N ALA A 81 6.31 -7.84 3.59
CA ALA A 81 7.42 -6.91 3.53
C ALA A 81 8.40 -7.29 2.40
N GLU A 82 8.73 -8.58 2.28
CA GLU A 82 9.55 -9.11 1.18
C GLU A 82 8.89 -8.87 -0.19
N PHE A 83 7.57 -9.00 -0.27
CA PHE A 83 6.82 -8.65 -1.47
C PHE A 83 6.88 -7.14 -1.78
N VAL A 84 6.72 -6.27 -0.78
CA VAL A 84 6.82 -4.82 -0.97
C VAL A 84 8.23 -4.42 -1.43
N GLU A 85 9.28 -5.06 -0.90
CA GLU A 85 10.66 -4.86 -1.37
C GLU A 85 10.85 -5.23 -2.85
N LEU A 86 10.17 -6.28 -3.31
CA LEU A 86 10.15 -6.62 -4.75
C LEU A 86 9.51 -5.48 -5.56
N LEU A 87 8.38 -4.95 -5.11
CA LEU A 87 7.69 -3.85 -5.79
C LEU A 87 8.52 -2.56 -5.81
N ARG A 88 9.26 -2.29 -4.73
CA ARG A 88 10.15 -1.11 -4.58
C ARG A 88 11.23 -1.03 -5.66
N LYS A 89 11.57 -2.14 -6.32
CA LYS A 89 12.49 -2.17 -7.49
C LYS A 89 11.93 -1.48 -8.73
N HIS A 90 10.60 -1.37 -8.83
CA HIS A 90 9.91 -0.82 -10.00
C HIS A 90 9.35 0.56 -9.75
N THR A 91 8.87 0.83 -8.53
CA THR A 91 8.38 2.15 -8.16
C THR A 91 8.47 2.44 -6.67
N LYS A 92 8.30 3.70 -6.28
CA LYS A 92 8.27 4.10 -4.87
C LYS A 92 6.93 3.75 -4.25
N ILE A 93 6.93 2.73 -3.39
CA ILE A 93 5.80 2.38 -2.53
C ILE A 93 5.83 3.28 -1.30
N LEU A 94 4.87 4.19 -1.21
CA LEU A 94 4.79 5.20 -0.16
C LEU A 94 4.21 4.65 1.14
N LEU A 95 3.23 3.76 1.01
CA LEU A 95 2.50 3.16 2.12
C LEU A 95 1.91 1.82 1.68
N THR A 96 2.06 0.82 2.53
CA THR A 96 1.29 -0.43 2.45
C THR A 96 0.43 -0.54 3.69
N ILE A 97 -0.84 -0.94 3.54
CA ILE A 97 -1.71 -1.31 4.66
C ILE A 97 -2.23 -2.72 4.43
N TYR A 98 -2.03 -3.59 5.41
CA TYR A 98 -2.52 -4.96 5.40
C TYR A 98 -3.53 -5.19 6.53
N ASN A 99 -4.74 -5.62 6.19
CA ASN A 99 -5.75 -6.04 7.15
C ASN A 99 -5.88 -7.57 7.14
N PRO A 100 -5.28 -8.30 8.10
CA PRO A 100 -5.32 -9.76 8.10
C PRO A 100 -6.72 -10.33 8.30
N LYS A 101 -7.60 -9.65 9.06
CA LYS A 101 -8.97 -10.12 9.28
C LYS A 101 -9.78 -10.14 7.98
N LYS A 102 -9.55 -9.16 7.10
CA LYS A 102 -10.23 -9.06 5.82
C LYS A 102 -9.44 -9.66 4.66
N LYS A 103 -8.15 -9.94 4.87
CA LYS A 103 -7.16 -10.27 3.82
C LYS A 103 -7.03 -9.18 2.76
N ASP A 104 -7.29 -7.94 3.14
CA ASP A 104 -7.20 -6.80 2.23
C ASP A 104 -5.79 -6.22 2.31
N CYS A 105 -5.20 -5.95 1.14
CA CYS A 105 -3.93 -5.28 1.00
C CYS A 105 -4.11 -4.03 0.14
N PHE A 106 -3.65 -2.90 0.67
CA PHE A 106 -3.68 -1.59 0.04
C PHE A 106 -2.25 -1.13 -0.17
N LEU A 107 -1.92 -0.70 -1.40
CA LEU A 107 -0.64 -0.11 -1.74
C LEU A 107 -0.85 1.28 -2.29
N LEU A 108 -0.09 2.24 -1.77
CA LEU A 108 0.02 3.58 -2.29
C LEU A 108 1.40 3.77 -2.89
N PHE A 109 1.48 4.30 -4.10
CA PHE A 109 2.75 4.43 -4.79
C PHE A 109 2.78 5.64 -5.73
N ILE A 110 4.00 6.07 -6.05
CA ILE A 110 4.21 7.05 -7.11
C ILE A 110 4.10 6.32 -8.44
N SER A 111 3.21 6.75 -9.32
CA SER A 111 3.10 6.21 -10.66
C SER A 111 4.38 6.48 -11.45
N SER A 112 4.87 5.47 -12.15
CA SER A 112 5.97 5.58 -13.10
C SER A 112 5.42 5.60 -14.54
N ARG A 113 6.31 5.60 -15.55
CA ARG A 113 5.87 5.43 -16.95
C ARG A 113 5.27 4.05 -17.22
N ASP A 114 5.62 3.03 -16.43
CA ASP A 114 5.12 1.66 -16.57
C ASP A 114 4.69 1.07 -15.22
N ASP A 115 3.40 1.23 -14.89
CA ASP A 115 2.83 0.63 -13.68
C ASP A 115 2.42 -0.85 -13.88
N SER A 116 2.54 -1.39 -15.10
CA SER A 116 2.11 -2.78 -15.39
C SER A 116 2.92 -3.81 -14.60
N GLN A 117 4.15 -3.48 -14.22
CA GLN A 117 4.98 -4.35 -13.37
C GLN A 117 4.37 -4.55 -12.00
N ILE A 118 3.75 -3.52 -11.41
CA ILE A 118 3.09 -3.65 -10.10
C ILE A 118 1.91 -4.60 -10.21
N GLU A 119 1.05 -4.39 -11.20
CA GLU A 119 -0.11 -5.26 -11.42
C GLU A 119 0.32 -6.72 -11.69
N LYS A 120 1.37 -6.91 -12.51
CA LYS A 120 1.92 -8.23 -12.80
C LYS A 120 2.42 -8.94 -11.54
N GLN A 121 3.18 -8.25 -10.68
CA GLN A 121 3.69 -8.86 -9.44
C GLN A 121 2.56 -9.19 -8.46
N ILE A 122 1.53 -8.34 -8.35
CA ILE A 122 0.34 -8.62 -7.54
C ILE A 122 -0.38 -9.85 -8.10
N ARG A 123 -0.58 -9.94 -9.42
CA ARG A 123 -1.21 -11.11 -10.05
C ARG A 123 -0.42 -12.38 -9.79
N ASN A 124 0.90 -12.35 -9.96
CA ASN A 124 1.77 -13.49 -9.68
C ASN A 124 1.62 -13.96 -8.22
N LEU A 125 1.66 -13.04 -7.25
CA LEU A 125 1.43 -13.35 -5.84
C LEU A 125 0.09 -14.08 -5.67
N LEU A 126 -0.99 -13.51 -6.20
CA LEU A 126 -2.33 -14.06 -6.08
C LEU A 126 -2.53 -15.38 -6.84
N GLU A 127 -1.79 -15.65 -7.90
CA GLU A 127 -1.82 -16.92 -8.65
C GLU A 127 -1.05 -18.03 -7.93
N MET A 128 -0.01 -17.68 -7.18
CA MET A 128 0.78 -18.63 -6.38
C MET A 128 0.10 -19.03 -5.06
N GLU A 129 -0.83 -18.22 -4.57
CA GLU A 129 -1.69 -18.56 -3.43
C GLU A 129 -2.59 -19.77 -3.73
N LYS A 130 -2.81 -20.61 -2.72
CA LYS A 130 -3.53 -21.88 -2.85
C LYS A 130 -5.05 -21.74 -2.79
#